data_AF-A0AA87NQR1-F1
#
_entry.id   AF-A0AA87NQR1-F1
#
_cell.length_a   1.000
_cell.length_b   1.000
_cell.length_c   1.000
_cell.angle_alpha   90.00
_cell.angle_beta   90.00
_cell.angle_gamma   90.00
#
_symmetry.space_group_name_H-M   'P 1'
#
loop_
_entity.id
_entity.type
_entity.pdbx_description
1 polymer ?
#
loop_
_entity_poly.entity_id
_entity_poly.type
_entity_poly.pdbx_seq_one_letter_code
_entity_poly.pdbx_strand_id
1 'polypeptide(L)'
;DDDGIQSISVVFENIKTKQKSQVYDVGGFSKGSASVEWTVHIDNEANENGYDIPDGEYEAIVTVTDKGGKPSKITKNYKIDNRPPQIEILSPDLSKNQSGDFTMRGSVIDILSGVKSIKYIVGKQDSSDITKEPAKDATNWNSLDVLADIWTIDFTNADSITQKAKAESLGKKVDGLAAGVELYDIPLFFLVED
;
A
#
# COMPACT_ATOMS: atom_id res chain seq x y z
N ASP A 1 -25.15 31.12 -28.01
CA ASP A 1 -24.03 30.40 -28.62
C ASP A 1 -23.21 29.77 -27.54
N ASP A 2 -22.99 28.47 -27.68
CA ASP A 2 -21.94 27.77 -26.97
C ASP A 2 -20.67 28.05 -27.77
N ASP A 3 -19.87 29.04 -27.32
CA ASP A 3 -18.70 29.53 -28.07
C ASP A 3 -17.59 28.46 -28.18
N GLY A 4 -17.85 27.26 -27.65
CA GLY A 4 -16.98 26.12 -27.69
C GLY A 4 -15.89 26.21 -26.63
N ILE A 5 -15.26 25.07 -26.33
CA ILE A 5 -14.28 24.97 -25.25
C ILE A 5 -13.02 25.76 -25.61
N GLN A 6 -12.55 26.58 -24.68
CA GLN A 6 -11.31 27.37 -24.78
C GLN A 6 -10.21 26.85 -23.85
N SER A 7 -10.55 26.44 -22.63
CA SER A 7 -9.62 25.90 -21.65
C SER A 7 -10.31 24.93 -20.72
N ILE A 8 -9.55 23.97 -20.21
CA ILE A 8 -9.98 23.07 -19.14
C ILE A 8 -8.87 23.11 -18.09
N SER A 9 -9.23 23.21 -16.82
CA SER A 9 -8.30 23.17 -15.69
C SER A 9 -8.85 22.27 -14.59
N VAL A 10 -7.96 21.68 -13.80
CA VAL A 10 -8.30 20.84 -12.65
C VAL A 10 -7.61 21.37 -11.40
N VAL A 11 -8.34 21.41 -10.28
CA VAL A 11 -7.82 21.73 -8.95
C VAL A 11 -8.37 20.72 -7.94
N PHE A 12 -7.55 20.23 -7.02
CA PHE A 12 -8.01 19.43 -5.89
C PHE A 12 -8.18 20.35 -4.68
N GLU A 13 -9.40 20.46 -4.15
CA GLU A 13 -9.68 21.17 -2.91
C GLU A 13 -9.90 20.16 -1.78
N ASN A 14 -9.07 20.22 -0.73
CA ASN A 14 -9.23 19.35 0.43
C ASN A 14 -10.56 19.67 1.13
N ILE A 15 -11.41 18.67 1.31
CA ILE A 15 -12.78 18.87 1.83
C ILE A 15 -12.75 19.45 3.24
N LYS A 16 -11.78 19.07 4.07
CA LYS A 16 -11.63 19.50 5.47
C LYS A 16 -10.89 20.82 5.60
N THR A 17 -9.68 20.93 5.04
CA THR A 17 -8.80 22.09 5.25
C THR A 17 -9.09 23.25 4.29
N LYS A 18 -9.85 22.99 3.20
CA LYS A 18 -10.10 23.94 2.10
C LYS A 18 -8.84 24.39 1.35
N GLN A 19 -7.69 23.78 1.64
CA GLN A 19 -6.46 23.99 0.89
C GLN A 19 -6.63 23.46 -0.53
N LYS A 20 -6.08 24.20 -1.50
CA LYS A 20 -6.10 23.83 -2.92
C LYS A 20 -4.72 23.38 -3.36
N SER A 21 -4.69 22.39 -4.23
CA SER A 21 -3.52 22.11 -5.05
C SER A 21 -3.20 23.30 -5.96
N GLN A 22 -2.07 23.22 -6.65
CA GLN A 22 -1.87 24.01 -7.87
C GLN A 22 -2.96 23.76 -8.91
N VAL A 23 -3.04 24.66 -9.90
CA VAL A 23 -3.95 24.51 -11.04
C VAL A 23 -3.26 23.68 -12.10
N TYR A 24 -3.92 22.59 -12.51
CA TYR A 24 -3.47 21.73 -13.60
C TYR A 24 -4.18 22.11 -14.89
N ASP A 25 -3.49 22.80 -15.78
CA ASP A 25 -4.03 23.14 -17.11
C ASP A 25 -4.03 21.90 -18.00
N VAL A 26 -5.18 21.64 -18.62
CA VAL A 26 -5.37 20.47 -19.48
C VAL A 26 -5.08 20.87 -20.93
N GLY A 27 -4.16 20.15 -21.57
CA GLY A 27 -3.82 20.30 -22.99
C GLY A 27 -4.38 19.16 -23.85
N GLY A 28 -3.94 19.11 -25.10
CA GLY A 28 -4.16 17.94 -25.98
C GLY A 28 -5.54 17.82 -26.63
N PHE A 29 -6.43 18.80 -26.43
CA PHE A 29 -7.76 18.82 -27.07
C PHE A 29 -7.93 19.97 -28.07
N SER A 30 -8.86 19.79 -29.01
CA SER A 30 -9.20 20.81 -30.01
C SER A 30 -10.18 21.84 -29.45
N LYS A 31 -9.83 23.13 -29.50
CA LYS A 31 -10.72 24.21 -29.03
C LYS A 31 -11.86 24.47 -30.02
N GLY A 32 -13.07 24.66 -29.51
CA GLY A 32 -14.26 24.89 -30.33
C GLY A 32 -15.48 24.10 -29.87
N SER A 33 -16.52 24.08 -30.69
CA SER A 33 -17.84 23.53 -30.32
C SER A 33 -17.97 22.02 -30.57
N ALA A 34 -16.91 21.37 -31.06
CA ALA A 34 -16.87 19.92 -31.20
C ALA A 34 -16.64 19.26 -29.84
N SER A 35 -17.26 18.10 -29.61
CA SER A 35 -16.94 17.25 -28.46
C SER A 35 -15.47 16.86 -28.47
N VAL A 36 -14.84 16.88 -27.30
CA VAL A 36 -13.45 16.50 -27.13
C VAL A 36 -13.28 15.52 -25.99
N GLU A 37 -12.35 14.61 -26.16
CA GLU A 37 -11.78 13.83 -25.07
C GLU A 37 -10.46 14.49 -24.66
N TRP A 38 -10.18 14.46 -23.36
CA TRP A 38 -8.99 15.04 -22.79
C TRP A 38 -8.53 14.20 -21.61
N THR A 39 -7.26 14.32 -21.29
CA THR A 39 -6.66 13.67 -20.13
C THR A 39 -5.63 14.63 -19.54
N VAL A 40 -5.57 14.68 -18.22
CA VAL A 40 -4.52 15.38 -17.49
C VAL A 40 -3.76 14.36 -16.66
N HIS A 41 -2.44 14.40 -16.74
CA HIS A 41 -1.57 13.64 -15.86
C HIS A 41 -1.19 14.53 -14.69
N ILE A 42 -1.34 14.02 -13.47
CA ILE A 42 -1.03 14.72 -12.24
C ILE A 42 0.03 13.90 -11.54
N ASP A 43 1.26 14.37 -11.59
CA ASP A 43 2.37 13.78 -10.87
C ASP A 43 2.28 14.20 -9.41
N ASN A 44 1.98 13.26 -8.53
CA ASN A 44 1.97 13.47 -7.08
C ASN A 44 3.05 12.59 -6.44
N GLU A 45 4.29 12.78 -6.88
CA GLU A 45 5.44 12.08 -6.29
C GLU A 45 5.94 12.78 -5.03
N ALA A 46 6.55 12.01 -4.12
CA ALA A 46 7.16 12.56 -2.93
C ALA A 46 8.38 13.41 -3.27
N ASN A 47 8.48 14.58 -2.66
CA ASN A 47 9.64 15.46 -2.68
C ASN A 47 10.20 15.68 -1.26
N GLU A 48 11.21 16.53 -1.11
CA GLU A 48 11.86 16.82 0.18
C GLU A 48 10.90 17.39 1.25
N ASN A 49 9.77 17.96 0.83
CA ASN A 49 8.73 18.53 1.70
C ASN A 49 7.48 17.62 1.80
N GLY A 50 7.52 16.40 1.25
CA GLY A 50 6.39 15.48 1.19
C GLY A 50 5.69 15.50 -0.17
N TYR A 51 4.37 15.33 -0.17
CA TYR A 51 3.56 15.30 -1.39
C TYR A 51 2.92 16.66 -1.66
N ASP A 52 2.92 17.11 -2.92
CA ASP A 52 2.27 18.36 -3.34
C ASP A 52 0.76 18.33 -3.12
N ILE A 53 0.16 17.14 -3.23
CA ILE A 53 -1.20 16.85 -2.77
C ILE A 53 -1.11 15.81 -1.64
N PRO A 54 -1.09 16.25 -0.38
CA PRO A 54 -1.02 15.35 0.76
C PRO A 54 -2.24 14.45 0.89
N ASP A 55 -2.12 13.45 1.75
CA ASP A 55 -3.20 12.57 2.17
C ASP A 55 -4.49 13.31 2.55
N GLY A 56 -5.62 12.84 2.05
CA GLY A 56 -6.92 13.36 2.43
C GLY A 56 -8.06 13.08 1.47
N GLU A 57 -9.22 13.62 1.81
CA GLU A 57 -10.40 13.61 0.95
C GLU A 57 -10.52 14.95 0.23
N TYR A 58 -10.65 14.89 -1.09
CA TYR A 58 -10.61 16.03 -1.98
C TYR A 58 -11.85 16.08 -2.86
N GLU A 59 -12.27 17.28 -3.20
CA GLU A 59 -13.11 17.54 -4.35
C GLU A 59 -12.20 17.95 -5.52
N ALA A 60 -12.14 17.13 -6.57
CA ALA A 60 -11.53 17.53 -7.82
C ALA A 60 -12.51 18.43 -8.58
N ILE A 61 -12.12 19.68 -8.77
CA ILE A 61 -12.91 20.72 -9.44
C ILE A 61 -12.35 20.89 -10.85
N VAL A 62 -13.10 20.44 -11.83
CA VAL A 62 -12.82 20.66 -13.25
C VAL A 62 -13.52 21.94 -13.68
N THR A 63 -12.77 22.92 -14.17
CA THR A 63 -13.34 24.16 -14.73
C THR A 63 -13.11 24.18 -16.23
N VAL A 64 -14.21 24.20 -16.98
CA VAL A 64 -14.24 24.33 -18.44
C VAL A 64 -14.66 25.74 -18.79
N THR A 65 -13.84 26.48 -19.51
CA THR A 65 -14.16 27.86 -19.95
C THR A 65 -14.44 27.86 -21.44
N ASP A 66 -15.55 28.48 -21.85
CA ASP A 66 -15.86 28.68 -23.27
C ASP A 66 -15.02 29.81 -23.90
N LYS A 67 -15.06 29.99 -25.21
CA LYS A 67 -14.35 31.12 -25.87
C LYS A 67 -14.90 32.49 -25.50
N GLY A 68 -16.14 32.56 -25.00
CA GLY A 68 -16.73 33.75 -24.42
C GLY A 68 -16.23 34.08 -23.00
N GLY A 69 -15.34 33.25 -22.44
CA GLY A 69 -14.77 33.43 -21.10
C GLY A 69 -15.68 32.97 -19.95
N LYS A 70 -16.76 32.24 -20.22
CA LYS A 70 -17.70 31.76 -19.20
C LYS A 70 -17.28 30.39 -18.69
N PRO A 71 -17.08 30.22 -17.37
CA PRO A 71 -16.70 28.95 -16.79
C PRO A 71 -17.92 28.09 -16.44
N SER A 72 -17.80 26.78 -16.66
CA SER A 72 -18.64 25.72 -16.11
C SER A 72 -17.79 24.82 -15.21
N LYS A 73 -18.36 24.36 -14.09
CA LYS A 73 -17.64 23.52 -13.13
C LYS A 73 -18.27 22.15 -13.00
N ILE A 74 -17.43 21.12 -12.93
CA ILE A 74 -17.80 19.75 -12.61
C ILE A 74 -16.95 19.34 -11.43
N THR A 75 -17.56 18.71 -10.44
CA THR A 75 -16.84 18.25 -9.26
C THR A 75 -16.98 16.75 -9.04
N LYS A 76 -15.95 16.13 -8.46
CA LYS A 76 -15.95 14.71 -8.10
C LYS A 76 -15.07 14.48 -6.88
N ASN A 77 -15.53 13.64 -5.96
CA ASN A 77 -14.78 13.32 -4.75
C ASN A 77 -13.69 12.28 -5.03
N TYR A 78 -12.53 12.48 -4.41
CA TYR A 78 -11.38 11.59 -4.46
C TYR A 78 -10.78 11.43 -3.06
N LYS A 79 -10.22 10.25 -2.81
CA LYS A 79 -9.29 10.04 -1.71
C LYS A 79 -7.89 9.95 -2.31
N ILE A 80 -6.98 10.74 -1.77
CA ILE A 80 -5.56 10.65 -2.09
C ILE A 80 -4.91 10.06 -0.85
N ASP A 81 -4.25 8.90 -1.03
CA ASP A 81 -3.52 8.19 -0.01
C ASP A 81 -2.12 7.92 -0.52
N ASN A 82 -1.13 8.47 0.16
CA ASN A 82 0.27 8.34 -0.21
C ASN A 82 1.09 7.59 0.85
N ARG A 83 0.42 6.91 1.80
CA ARG A 83 1.08 6.10 2.84
C ARG A 83 0.82 4.61 2.59
N PRO A 84 1.89 3.78 2.58
CA PRO A 84 1.70 2.35 2.49
C PRO A 84 1.02 1.81 3.77
N PRO A 85 0.22 0.74 3.66
CA PRO A 85 -0.32 0.04 4.83
C PRO A 85 0.80 -0.48 5.74
N GLN A 86 0.55 -0.50 7.05
CA GLN A 86 1.50 -1.00 8.06
C GLN A 86 1.00 -2.30 8.70
N ILE A 87 1.87 -3.32 8.77
CA ILE A 87 1.62 -4.55 9.54
C ILE A 87 2.12 -4.39 10.97
N GLU A 88 1.31 -4.82 11.92
CA GLU A 88 1.69 -4.95 13.32
C GLU A 88 1.54 -6.40 13.78
N ILE A 89 2.49 -6.89 14.57
CA ILE A 89 2.45 -8.22 15.17
C ILE A 89 2.07 -8.07 16.64
N LEU A 90 0.93 -8.65 17.01
CA LEU A 90 0.37 -8.59 18.37
C LEU A 90 0.74 -9.81 19.20
N SER A 91 0.93 -10.96 18.56
CA SER A 91 1.33 -12.21 19.20
C SER A 91 2.03 -13.12 18.19
N PRO A 92 2.99 -13.96 18.62
CA PRO A 92 3.59 -14.01 19.95
C PRO A 92 4.53 -12.81 20.20
N ASP A 93 5.04 -12.69 21.43
CA ASP A 93 6.15 -11.78 21.74
C ASP A 93 7.41 -12.24 20.99
N LEU A 94 7.81 -11.49 19.96
CA LEU A 94 8.96 -11.81 19.11
C LEU A 94 10.31 -11.69 19.84
N SER A 95 10.35 -11.14 21.07
CA SER A 95 11.54 -11.17 21.93
C SER A 95 11.75 -12.54 22.60
N LYS A 96 10.79 -13.46 22.47
CA LYS A 96 10.84 -14.81 23.03
C LYS A 96 10.97 -15.84 21.92
N ASN A 97 11.76 -16.87 22.20
CA ASN A 97 11.84 -18.06 21.36
C ASN A 97 10.49 -18.80 21.38
N GLN A 98 10.08 -19.29 20.22
CA GLN A 98 8.85 -20.07 20.07
C GLN A 98 9.18 -21.56 19.93
N SER A 99 8.33 -22.41 20.49
CA SER A 99 8.47 -23.87 20.40
C SER A 99 7.09 -24.54 20.39
N GLY A 100 6.96 -25.64 19.65
CA GLY A 100 5.68 -26.32 19.48
C GLY A 100 4.74 -25.52 18.58
N ASP A 101 3.46 -25.80 18.71
CA ASP A 101 2.40 -25.19 17.92
C ASP A 101 2.01 -23.83 18.50
N PHE A 102 1.86 -22.82 17.63
CA PHE A 102 1.46 -21.48 18.02
C PHE A 102 0.73 -20.76 16.89
N THR A 103 0.03 -19.69 17.26
CA THR A 103 -0.67 -18.82 16.31
C THR A 103 -0.05 -17.43 16.36
N MET A 104 0.34 -16.92 15.19
CA MET A 104 0.64 -15.50 15.04
C MET A 104 -0.64 -14.72 14.84
N ARG A 105 -0.72 -13.56 15.47
CA ARG A 105 -1.82 -12.61 15.33
C ARG A 105 -1.27 -11.23 15.15
N GLY A 106 -1.95 -10.43 14.37
CA GLY A 106 -1.59 -9.04 14.18
C GLY A 106 -2.71 -8.20 13.61
N SER A 107 -2.39 -6.94 13.39
CA SER A 107 -3.27 -5.97 12.76
C SER A 107 -2.63 -5.41 11.50
N VAL A 108 -3.46 -4.83 10.65
CA VAL A 108 -3.04 -3.99 9.54
C VAL A 108 -3.63 -2.60 9.73
N ILE A 109 -2.85 -1.56 9.50
CA ILE A 109 -3.28 -0.18 9.65
C ILE A 109 -3.19 0.51 8.29
N ASP A 110 -4.34 0.97 7.82
CA ASP A 110 -4.46 1.94 6.73
C ASP A 110 -5.62 2.91 7.04
N ILE A 111 -5.34 4.21 6.99
CA ILE A 111 -6.21 5.27 7.48
C ILE A 111 -7.06 5.90 6.36
N LEU A 112 -6.78 5.64 5.07
CA LEU A 112 -7.48 6.29 3.95
C LEU A 112 -8.01 5.36 2.87
N SER A 113 -7.17 4.51 2.28
CA SER A 113 -7.56 3.63 1.17
C SER A 113 -8.18 2.30 1.59
N GLY A 114 -7.83 1.82 2.79
CA GLY A 114 -8.18 0.49 3.27
C GLY A 114 -7.26 -0.58 2.68
N VAL A 115 -7.34 -1.78 3.22
CA VAL A 115 -6.44 -2.88 2.81
C VAL A 115 -7.13 -3.77 1.79
N LYS A 116 -6.52 -3.90 0.62
CA LYS A 116 -7.00 -4.76 -0.46
C LYS A 116 -6.54 -6.20 -0.30
N SER A 117 -5.29 -6.43 0.07
CA SER A 117 -4.80 -7.79 0.32
C SER A 117 -3.63 -7.81 1.31
N ILE A 118 -3.55 -8.90 2.08
CA ILE A 118 -2.36 -9.24 2.87
C ILE A 118 -1.89 -10.62 2.41
N LYS A 119 -0.61 -10.73 2.11
CA LYS A 119 0.06 -11.97 1.78
C LYS A 119 1.28 -12.15 2.65
N TYR A 120 1.68 -13.41 2.88
CA TYR A 120 2.90 -13.73 3.61
C TYR A 120 3.71 -14.86 2.96
N ILE A 121 5.02 -14.81 3.19
CA ILE A 121 5.95 -15.90 2.91
C ILE A 121 6.74 -16.19 4.18
N VAL A 122 6.79 -17.48 4.53
CA VAL A 122 7.59 -17.97 5.64
C VAL A 122 8.92 -18.49 5.12
N GLY A 123 9.99 -18.11 5.79
CA GLY A 123 11.32 -18.64 5.55
C GLY A 123 12.14 -17.82 4.56
N LYS A 124 13.45 -18.04 4.63
CA LYS A 124 14.49 -17.32 3.91
C LYS A 124 14.35 -17.49 2.40
N GLN A 125 14.56 -16.40 1.67
CA GLN A 125 14.62 -16.41 0.20
C GLN A 125 16.06 -16.58 -0.30
N ASP A 126 17.03 -16.36 0.57
CA ASP A 126 18.44 -16.55 0.33
C ASP A 126 19.07 -17.24 1.55
N SER A 127 19.93 -18.23 1.31
CA SER A 127 20.51 -19.01 2.40
C SER A 127 21.59 -18.24 3.18
N SER A 128 22.18 -17.21 2.56
CA SER A 128 23.22 -16.38 3.17
C SER A 128 22.66 -15.14 3.86
N ASP A 129 21.57 -14.58 3.31
CA ASP A 129 20.89 -13.40 3.82
C ASP A 129 19.39 -13.69 4.02
N ILE A 130 19.01 -14.01 5.25
CA ILE A 130 17.61 -14.29 5.61
C ILE A 130 16.72 -13.05 5.59
N THR A 131 17.28 -11.85 5.42
CA THR A 131 16.54 -10.58 5.34
C THR A 131 16.17 -10.20 3.91
N LYS A 132 16.72 -10.91 2.92
CA LYS A 132 16.43 -10.67 1.50
C LYS A 132 14.95 -10.89 1.23
N GLU A 133 14.28 -9.82 0.83
CA GLU A 133 12.85 -9.83 0.53
C GLU A 133 12.53 -10.66 -0.72
N PRO A 134 11.40 -11.38 -0.74
CA PRO A 134 10.86 -12.00 -1.94
C PRO A 134 10.40 -10.95 -2.96
N ALA A 135 10.39 -11.34 -4.24
CA ALA A 135 9.80 -10.50 -5.27
C ALA A 135 8.29 -10.35 -5.06
N LYS A 136 7.73 -9.16 -5.33
CA LYS A 136 6.30 -8.88 -5.14
C LYS A 136 5.39 -9.79 -6.00
N ASP A 137 5.90 -10.27 -7.12
CA ASP A 137 5.24 -11.17 -8.08
C ASP A 137 5.58 -12.67 -7.86
N ALA A 138 6.26 -13.03 -6.77
CA ALA A 138 6.57 -14.42 -6.47
C ALA A 138 5.31 -15.29 -6.33
N THR A 139 5.36 -16.55 -6.76
CA THR A 139 4.16 -17.40 -6.81
C THR A 139 3.87 -18.14 -5.49
N ASN A 140 4.76 -18.04 -4.50
CA ASN A 140 4.68 -18.73 -3.21
C ASN A 140 4.08 -17.88 -2.07
N TRP A 141 3.55 -16.70 -2.40
CA TRP A 141 2.77 -15.89 -1.45
C TRP A 141 1.51 -16.63 -1.00
N ASN A 142 1.30 -16.69 0.32
CA ASN A 142 0.07 -17.20 0.93
C ASN A 142 -0.83 -16.02 1.27
N SER A 143 -2.08 -16.03 0.79
CA SER A 143 -3.06 -14.99 1.13
C SER A 143 -3.56 -15.16 2.56
N LEU A 144 -3.82 -14.03 3.23
CA LEU A 144 -4.50 -13.99 4.52
C LEU A 144 -5.91 -13.43 4.38
N ASP A 145 -6.86 -14.11 5.02
CA ASP A 145 -8.19 -13.57 5.24
C ASP A 145 -8.09 -12.48 6.30
N VAL A 146 -8.54 -11.27 5.96
CA VAL A 146 -8.59 -10.14 6.87
C VAL A 146 -9.99 -10.04 7.46
N LEU A 147 -10.09 -10.15 8.78
CA LEU A 147 -11.36 -9.99 9.50
C LEU A 147 -11.21 -8.80 10.45
N ALA A 148 -11.90 -7.69 10.14
CA ALA A 148 -11.87 -6.46 10.95
C ALA A 148 -10.44 -5.97 11.25
N ASP A 149 -9.63 -5.82 10.20
CA ASP A 149 -8.22 -5.37 10.24
C ASP A 149 -7.26 -6.26 11.05
N ILE A 150 -7.69 -7.46 11.42
CA ILE A 150 -6.88 -8.46 12.13
C ILE A 150 -6.58 -9.62 11.18
N TRP A 151 -5.36 -10.15 11.29
CA TRP A 151 -4.91 -11.35 10.58
C TRP A 151 -4.38 -12.41 11.56
N THR A 152 -4.45 -13.67 11.13
CA THR A 152 -3.95 -14.82 11.89
C THR A 152 -3.17 -15.78 10.99
N ILE A 153 -2.04 -16.28 11.47
CA ILE A 153 -1.29 -17.37 10.82
C ILE A 153 -1.11 -18.49 11.85
N ASP A 154 -1.64 -19.68 11.55
CA ASP A 154 -1.52 -20.84 12.42
C ASP A 154 -0.32 -21.70 12.04
N PHE A 155 0.67 -21.77 12.94
CA PHE A 155 1.82 -22.67 12.83
C PHE A 155 1.57 -23.90 13.69
N THR A 156 0.63 -24.73 13.27
CA THR A 156 0.21 -25.93 14.01
C THR A 156 0.38 -27.20 13.18
N ASN A 157 0.49 -28.35 13.83
CA ASN A 157 0.49 -29.66 13.18
C ASN A 157 1.50 -29.75 12.00
N ALA A 158 1.01 -30.09 10.81
CA ALA A 158 1.80 -30.23 9.59
C ALA A 158 2.35 -28.90 9.07
N ASP A 159 1.90 -27.75 9.57
CA ASP A 159 2.34 -26.40 9.20
C ASP A 159 3.28 -25.77 10.24
N SER A 160 3.44 -26.40 11.41
CA SER A 160 4.33 -25.96 12.48
C SER A 160 5.77 -25.73 11.98
N ILE A 161 6.28 -24.51 12.17
CA ILE A 161 7.61 -24.09 11.71
C ILE A 161 8.72 -24.35 12.74
N THR A 162 8.34 -24.72 13.97
CA THR A 162 9.28 -24.99 15.07
C THR A 162 9.85 -26.40 15.03
N GLN A 163 9.34 -27.26 14.13
CA GLN A 163 9.90 -28.60 13.90
C GLN A 163 11.29 -28.49 13.26
N LYS A 164 12.27 -29.23 13.81
CA LYS A 164 13.69 -29.14 13.45
C LYS A 164 13.95 -29.08 11.94
N ALA A 165 13.45 -30.06 11.17
CA ALA A 165 13.72 -30.13 9.73
C ALA A 165 13.16 -28.91 8.96
N LYS A 166 12.01 -28.37 9.39
CA LYS A 166 11.42 -27.17 8.80
C LYS A 166 12.18 -25.93 9.21
N ALA A 167 12.50 -25.77 10.49
CA ALA A 167 13.27 -24.66 11.01
C ALA A 167 14.64 -24.55 10.30
N GLU A 168 15.29 -25.67 10.02
CA GLU A 168 16.53 -25.74 9.22
C GLU A 168 16.33 -25.28 7.77
N SER A 169 15.25 -25.71 7.13
CA SER A 169 14.95 -25.31 5.74
C SER A 169 14.54 -23.84 5.61
N LEU A 170 13.78 -23.33 6.57
CA LEU A 170 13.16 -22.01 6.53
C LEU A 170 14.07 -20.93 7.12
N GLY A 171 14.88 -21.28 8.12
CA GLY A 171 15.64 -20.31 8.90
C GLY A 171 17.16 -20.43 8.75
N LYS A 172 17.85 -19.60 9.52
CA LYS A 172 19.29 -19.69 9.74
C LYS A 172 19.56 -20.12 11.17
N LYS A 173 20.45 -21.09 11.35
CA LYS A 173 20.84 -21.56 12.68
C LYS A 173 21.54 -20.43 13.45
N VAL A 174 21.17 -20.26 14.70
CA VAL A 174 21.82 -19.31 15.61
C VAL A 174 23.09 -19.95 16.17
N ASP A 175 24.22 -19.26 15.98
CA ASP A 175 25.53 -19.72 16.43
C ASP A 175 25.81 -19.37 17.91
N GLY A 176 26.80 -20.03 18.51
CA GLY A 176 27.27 -19.70 19.87
C GLY A 176 26.38 -20.22 21.01
N LEU A 177 25.44 -21.11 20.71
CA LEU A 177 24.57 -21.73 21.71
C LEU A 177 25.26 -22.90 22.43
N ALA A 178 24.75 -23.23 23.62
CA ALA A 178 25.21 -24.38 24.39
C ALA A 178 25.02 -25.70 23.62
N ALA A 179 25.87 -26.69 23.92
CA ALA A 179 25.79 -28.00 23.27
C ALA A 179 24.39 -28.62 23.45
N GLY A 180 23.79 -29.07 22.34
CA GLY A 180 22.44 -29.65 22.32
C GLY A 180 21.30 -28.65 22.21
N VAL A 181 21.57 -27.34 22.19
CA VAL A 181 20.58 -26.30 21.93
C VAL A 181 20.61 -25.92 20.45
N GLU A 182 19.45 -25.96 19.80
CA GLU A 182 19.27 -25.50 18.43
C GLU A 182 18.18 -24.44 18.38
N LEU A 183 18.50 -23.28 17.82
CA LEU A 183 17.59 -22.18 17.58
C LEU A 183 17.79 -21.71 16.14
N TYR A 184 16.70 -21.28 15.51
CA TYR A 184 16.69 -20.81 14.13
C TYR A 184 15.97 -19.48 14.04
N ASP A 185 16.59 -18.51 13.37
CA ASP A 185 15.93 -17.28 12.95
C ASP A 185 15.17 -17.57 11.65
N ILE A 186 13.84 -17.53 11.71
CA ILE A 186 12.94 -17.78 10.58
C ILE A 186 12.30 -16.46 10.17
N PRO A 187 12.60 -15.91 8.99
CA PRO A 187 11.98 -14.67 8.55
C PRO A 187 10.52 -14.92 8.13
N LEU A 188 9.69 -13.91 8.34
CA LEU A 188 8.31 -13.85 7.87
C LEU A 188 8.14 -12.54 7.11
N PHE A 189 7.90 -12.65 5.81
CA PHE A 189 7.70 -11.51 4.93
C PHE A 189 6.22 -11.27 4.74
N PHE A 190 5.81 -10.01 4.72
CA PHE A 190 4.46 -9.58 4.39
C PHE A 190 4.47 -8.73 3.13
N LEU A 191 3.46 -8.90 2.29
CA LEU A 191 3.12 -8.00 1.20
C LEU A 191 1.70 -7.53 1.42
N VAL A 192 1.54 -6.22 1.63
CA VAL A 192 0.24 -5.58 1.80
C VAL A 192 -0.01 -4.66 0.62
N GLU A 193 -1.22 -4.74 0.08
CA GLU A 193 -1.69 -3.94 -1.05
C GLU A 193 -2.92 -3.14 -0.62
N ASP A 194 -2.99 -1.91 -1.11
CA ASP A 194 -4.12 -0.99 -1.12
C ASP A 194 -5.01 -1.15 -2.38
#